data_AF-V4K5J1-F1
#
_entry.id   AF-V4K5J1-F1
#
_cell.length_a   1.000
_cell.length_b   1.000
_cell.length_c   1.000
_cell.angle_alpha   90.00
_cell.angle_beta   90.00
_cell.angle_gamma   90.00
#
_symmetry.space_group_name_H-M   'P 1'
#
loop_
_entity.id
_entity.type
_entity.pdbx_description
1 polymer ?
#
loop_
_entity_poly.entity_id
_entity_poly.type
_entity_poly.pdbx_seq_one_letter_code
_entity_poly.pdbx_strand_id
1 'polypeptide(L)'
;MKRRRLPEIPMDVMMEIFTRLPPKSLMRFKCVSKLWSSLICSRYFSERFLTVPSPRLYIFNHYHSVILSSAPDTTTSTTPSSSSSSFVHLYNLTTRQLVTLPAIKSYMMPSRKCKNLRSFPTYYFGHDPVNDLYKVICSISQTLISREITIISEYWVFVLKPGGSWKKVAPPDLVDFCPHVPIREGLSINGVIYYLAWIHISNIVVVSFDIKSEEFKMIRLPHKDSEALEIWIPDPGFIEYGGKATVFDYRCLRDNGMVDLWVLEDAGNKEWSRKTLHLPPSQLHLVKNITFKVNGATQNGKVILIPLGNLLSPYHFLCYDVKKNDMRKIEIKGIPDHWFHRESVFYLET
;
A
#
# COMPACT_ATOMS: atom_id res chain seq x y z
N MET A 1 -38.61 -21.63 9.89
CA MET A 1 -37.82 -20.78 8.96
C MET A 1 -36.35 -20.80 9.41
N LYS A 2 -35.45 -21.55 8.73
CA LYS A 2 -34.02 -21.53 9.05
C LYS A 2 -33.45 -20.17 8.63
N ARG A 3 -33.12 -19.29 9.58
CA ARG A 3 -32.31 -18.09 9.31
C ARG A 3 -31.00 -18.56 8.66
N ARG A 4 -30.85 -18.38 7.35
CA ARG A 4 -29.54 -18.52 6.69
C ARG A 4 -28.62 -17.53 7.37
N ARG A 5 -27.62 -18.02 8.13
CA ARG A 5 -26.53 -17.17 8.61
C ARG A 5 -25.82 -16.64 7.37
N LEU A 6 -25.91 -15.34 7.15
CA LEU A 6 -25.16 -14.66 6.09
C LEU A 6 -23.67 -14.85 6.36
N PRO A 7 -22.80 -14.90 5.34
CA PRO A 7 -21.36 -14.84 5.56
C PRO A 7 -21.04 -13.48 6.20
N GLU A 8 -20.82 -13.47 7.51
CA GLU A 8 -20.40 -12.28 8.25
C GLU A 8 -18.91 -12.04 8.01
N ILE A 9 -18.54 -10.78 7.80
CA ILE A 9 -17.13 -10.37 7.74
C ILE A 9 -16.45 -10.88 9.03
N PRO A 10 -15.32 -11.60 8.95
CA PRO A 10 -14.64 -12.11 10.14
C PRO A 10 -14.29 -11.00 11.13
N MET A 11 -14.42 -11.29 12.42
CA MET A 11 -14.22 -10.30 13.49
C MET A 11 -12.85 -9.61 13.42
N ASP A 12 -11.80 -10.36 13.11
CA ASP A 12 -10.44 -9.83 12.99
C ASP A 12 -10.25 -8.90 11.79
N VAL A 13 -10.98 -9.11 10.69
CA VAL A 13 -11.01 -8.18 9.55
C VAL A 13 -11.77 -6.91 9.93
N MET A 14 -12.91 -7.03 10.63
CA MET A 14 -13.62 -5.86 11.16
C MET A 14 -12.77 -5.06 12.15
N MET A 15 -12.03 -5.75 13.02
CA MET A 15 -11.10 -5.13 13.96
C MET A 15 -10.03 -4.32 13.23
N GLU A 16 -9.41 -4.87 12.20
CA GLU A 16 -8.41 -4.17 11.38
C GLU A 16 -8.98 -2.91 10.73
N ILE A 17 -10.20 -2.99 10.19
CA ILE A 17 -10.90 -1.82 9.63
C ILE A 17 -11.13 -0.78 10.72
N PHE A 18 -11.71 -1.17 11.86
CA PHE A 18 -12.02 -0.25 12.95
C PHE A 18 -10.78 0.39 13.56
N THR A 19 -9.65 -0.32 13.67
CA THR A 19 -8.41 0.27 14.20
C THR A 19 -7.84 1.41 13.35
N ARG A 20 -8.23 1.48 12.07
CA ARG A 20 -7.84 2.55 11.15
C ARG A 20 -8.80 3.74 11.18
N LEU A 21 -9.94 3.63 11.87
CA LEU A 21 -10.97 4.68 11.89
C LEU A 21 -10.78 5.70 13.01
N PRO A 22 -11.29 6.93 12.82
CA PRO A 22 -11.32 7.94 13.87
C PRO A 22 -12.16 7.52 15.09
N PRO A 23 -11.79 7.91 16.33
CA PRO A 23 -12.59 7.67 17.53
C PRO A 23 -14.05 8.11 17.38
N LYS A 24 -14.28 9.28 16.78
CA LYS A 24 -15.64 9.79 16.52
C LYS A 24 -16.47 8.86 15.63
N SER A 25 -15.86 8.26 14.61
CA SER A 25 -16.53 7.30 13.73
C SER A 25 -16.81 5.99 14.46
N LEU A 26 -15.85 5.52 15.27
CA LEU A 26 -16.01 4.34 16.11
C LEU A 26 -17.18 4.49 17.10
N MET A 27 -17.30 5.66 17.73
CA MET A 27 -18.43 5.94 18.63
C MET A 27 -19.78 5.87 17.94
N ARG A 28 -19.87 6.29 16.67
CA ARG A 28 -21.09 6.14 15.84
C ARG A 28 -21.34 4.67 15.50
N PHE A 29 -20.30 3.90 15.18
CA PHE A 29 -20.39 2.49 14.83
C PHE A 29 -20.80 1.58 15.99
N LYS A 30 -20.51 1.97 17.24
CA LYS A 30 -21.07 1.28 18.43
C LYS A 30 -22.60 1.21 18.38
N CYS A 31 -23.27 2.21 17.81
CA CYS A 31 -24.73 2.26 17.76
C CYS A 31 -25.34 1.42 16.64
N VAL A 32 -24.54 0.92 15.69
CA VAL A 32 -25.04 0.21 14.49
C VAL A 32 -25.33 -1.26 14.78
N SER A 33 -24.57 -1.91 15.67
CA SER A 33 -24.74 -3.32 16.00
C SER A 33 -24.16 -3.65 17.37
N LYS A 34 -24.82 -4.57 18.10
CA LYS A 34 -24.31 -5.11 19.37
C LYS A 34 -22.93 -5.76 19.20
N LEU A 35 -22.69 -6.43 18.06
CA LEU A 35 -21.41 -7.05 17.76
C LEU A 35 -20.31 -5.98 17.60
N TRP A 36 -20.58 -4.91 16.84
CA TRP A 36 -19.63 -3.82 16.63
C TRP A 36 -19.36 -3.08 17.93
N SER A 37 -20.39 -2.83 18.74
CA SER A 37 -20.21 -2.25 20.08
C SER A 37 -19.30 -3.11 20.95
N SER A 38 -19.51 -4.43 20.99
CA SER A 38 -18.68 -5.36 21.76
C SER A 38 -17.23 -5.35 21.28
N LEU A 39 -17.00 -5.40 19.97
CA LEU A 39 -15.65 -5.35 19.38
C LEU A 39 -14.92 -4.05 19.73
N ILE A 40 -15.55 -2.90 19.48
CA ILE A 40 -14.95 -1.57 19.73
C ILE A 40 -14.71 -1.32 21.23
N CYS A 41 -15.51 -1.90 22.11
CA CYS A 41 -15.34 -1.77 23.57
C CYS A 41 -14.43 -2.85 24.19
N SER A 42 -13.94 -3.80 23.39
CA SER A 42 -13.11 -4.88 23.92
C SER A 42 -11.74 -4.36 24.34
N ARG A 43 -11.18 -4.94 25.42
CA ARG A 43 -9.81 -4.65 25.88
C ARG A 43 -8.79 -4.86 24.76
N TYR A 44 -8.95 -5.92 23.99
CA TYR A 44 -8.11 -6.23 22.83
C TYR A 44 -8.16 -5.11 21.78
N PHE A 45 -9.34 -4.53 21.51
CA PHE A 45 -9.44 -3.37 20.61
C PHE A 45 -8.73 -2.16 21.19
N SER A 46 -8.93 -1.83 22.47
CA SER A 46 -8.29 -0.67 23.10
C SER A 46 -6.77 -0.80 23.09
N GLU A 47 -6.23 -1.94 23.48
CA GLU A 47 -4.79 -2.21 23.43
C GLU A 47 -4.28 -2.06 21.99
N ARG A 48 -4.94 -2.67 21.01
CA ARG A 48 -4.55 -2.56 19.59
C ARG A 48 -4.70 -1.15 19.03
N PHE A 49 -5.74 -0.43 19.41
CA PHE A 49 -5.95 0.96 19.00
C PHE A 49 -4.85 1.88 19.55
N LEU A 50 -4.17 1.48 20.63
CA LEU A 50 -3.08 2.24 21.24
C LEU A 50 -1.69 1.75 20.80
N THR A 51 -1.52 0.45 20.54
CA THR A 51 -0.21 -0.17 20.22
C THR A 51 0.13 -0.22 18.75
N VAL A 52 -0.84 -0.05 17.84
CA VAL A 52 -0.55 0.01 16.40
C VAL A 52 -0.17 1.45 16.05
N PRO A 53 1.09 1.75 15.72
CA PRO A 53 1.47 2.95 14.98
C PRO A 53 0.97 2.80 13.54
N SER A 54 -0.34 2.62 13.37
CA SER A 54 -0.93 2.51 12.05
C SER A 54 -0.80 3.89 11.43
N PRO A 55 -0.42 4.03 10.16
CA PRO A 55 -0.59 5.28 9.47
C PRO A 55 -2.09 5.51 9.35
N ARG A 56 -2.68 6.13 10.38
CA ARG A 56 -4.00 6.77 10.35
C ARG A 56 -3.95 8.04 9.49
N LEU A 57 -2.87 8.20 8.77
CA LEU A 57 -2.45 9.32 8.00
C LEU A 57 -2.35 8.82 6.56
N TYR A 58 -3.30 9.26 5.75
CA TYR A 58 -3.38 8.90 4.34
C TYR A 58 -2.68 9.97 3.53
N ILE A 59 -1.86 9.54 2.57
CA ILE A 59 -1.21 10.44 1.62
C ILE A 59 -2.05 10.49 0.35
N PHE A 60 -2.51 11.68 -0.03
CA PHE A 60 -3.26 11.91 -1.26
C PHE A 60 -2.51 12.83 -2.20
N ASN A 61 -2.54 12.53 -3.50
CA ASN A 61 -2.07 13.41 -4.57
C ASN A 61 -3.16 13.53 -5.65
N HIS A 62 -3.30 14.68 -6.31
CA HIS A 62 -4.26 14.95 -7.39
C HIS A 62 -4.22 13.97 -8.57
N TYR A 63 -3.15 13.19 -8.72
CA TYR A 63 -3.07 12.12 -9.72
C TYR A 63 -3.42 10.72 -9.18
N HIS A 64 -3.37 10.51 -7.86
CA HIS A 64 -3.54 9.19 -7.24
C HIS A 64 -4.13 9.28 -5.82
N SER A 65 -5.29 8.66 -5.66
CA SER A 65 -6.02 8.60 -4.40
C SER A 65 -6.03 7.17 -3.84
N VAL A 66 -5.52 6.96 -2.63
CA VAL A 66 -5.94 5.81 -1.80
C VAL A 66 -7.13 6.30 -0.98
N ILE A 67 -8.33 6.23 -1.58
CA ILE A 67 -9.58 6.66 -0.94
C ILE A 67 -10.04 5.58 0.03
N LEU A 68 -10.25 5.96 1.29
CA LEU A 68 -11.43 5.54 2.06
C LEU A 68 -11.91 6.73 2.91
N SER A 69 -12.83 7.53 2.35
CA SER A 69 -14.00 8.14 3.01
C SER A 69 -14.33 9.50 2.40
N SER A 70 -15.61 9.65 2.03
CA SER A 70 -16.25 10.89 1.61
C SER A 70 -16.13 11.99 2.69
N ALA A 71 -15.73 13.19 2.28
CA ALA A 71 -16.05 14.45 2.95
C ALA A 71 -16.70 15.38 1.91
N PRO A 72 -17.66 16.23 2.32
CA PRO A 72 -18.64 16.82 1.43
C PRO A 72 -18.02 17.88 0.52
N ASP A 73 -18.64 18.00 -0.66
CA ASP A 73 -18.35 18.99 -1.69
C ASP A 73 -18.18 20.39 -1.11
N THR A 74 -17.04 21.01 -1.39
CA THR A 74 -16.98 22.46 -1.53
C THR A 74 -16.21 22.74 -2.80
N THR A 75 -16.98 22.94 -3.87
CA THR A 75 -16.53 23.34 -5.19
C THR A 75 -16.02 24.78 -5.13
N THR A 76 -14.78 24.98 -5.57
CA THR A 76 -14.41 26.17 -6.33
C THR A 76 -13.59 25.71 -7.52
N SER A 77 -14.21 25.75 -8.69
CA SER A 77 -13.57 25.45 -9.96
C SER A 77 -12.50 26.50 -10.25
N THR A 78 -11.28 26.07 -10.49
CA THR A 78 -10.31 26.88 -11.23
C THR A 78 -9.57 25.94 -12.16
N THR A 79 -9.71 26.20 -13.46
CA THR A 79 -9.08 25.49 -14.57
C THR A 79 -7.57 25.35 -14.35
N PRO A 80 -6.95 24.18 -14.54
CA PRO A 80 -5.51 24.05 -14.39
C PRO A 80 -4.81 24.63 -15.62
N SER A 81 -4.22 25.82 -15.47
CA SER A 81 -3.11 26.27 -16.31
C SER A 81 -1.97 25.25 -16.25
N SER A 82 -1.26 25.07 -17.36
CA SER A 82 -0.27 24.04 -17.70
C SER A 82 1.01 23.92 -16.83
N SER A 83 0.94 24.30 -15.55
CA SER A 83 2.03 24.18 -14.57
C SER A 83 1.50 23.74 -13.19
N SER A 84 0.54 22.81 -13.13
CA SER A 84 -0.02 22.33 -11.86
C SER A 84 1.04 21.58 -11.04
N SER A 85 1.67 22.29 -10.11
CA SER A 85 2.45 21.70 -9.04
C SER A 85 1.53 20.81 -8.20
N SER A 86 1.71 19.50 -8.27
CA SER A 86 0.87 18.54 -7.57
C SER A 86 1.11 18.64 -6.05
N PHE A 87 0.13 19.17 -5.32
CA PHE A 87 0.19 19.21 -3.86
C PHE A 87 -0.05 17.82 -3.27
N VAL A 88 0.61 17.55 -2.15
CA VAL A 88 0.46 16.31 -1.39
C VAL A 88 -0.23 16.64 -0.08
N HIS A 89 -1.24 15.86 0.25
CA HIS A 89 -2.02 16.04 1.45
C HIS A 89 -1.84 14.85 2.37
N LEU A 90 -1.52 15.13 3.63
CA LEU A 90 -1.52 14.17 4.73
C LEU A 90 -2.82 14.35 5.50
N TYR A 91 -3.68 13.35 5.51
CA TYR A 91 -4.93 13.41 6.24
C TYR A 91 -4.93 12.43 7.41
N ASN A 92 -4.90 12.98 8.62
CA ASN A 92 -5.05 12.19 9.83
C ASN A 92 -6.54 11.91 10.06
N LEU A 93 -6.97 10.66 9.85
CA LEU A 93 -8.35 10.25 10.08
C LEU A 93 -8.78 10.52 11.53
N THR A 94 -7.93 10.23 12.52
CA THR A 94 -8.27 10.35 13.95
C THR A 94 -8.55 11.78 14.37
N THR A 95 -7.65 12.70 14.02
CA THR A 95 -7.80 14.11 14.38
C THR A 95 -8.63 14.88 13.36
N ARG A 96 -8.86 14.30 12.17
CA ARG A 96 -9.41 14.96 10.98
C ARG A 96 -8.59 16.17 10.54
N GLN A 97 -7.31 16.19 10.89
CA GLN A 97 -6.40 17.23 10.47
C GLN A 97 -5.87 16.90 9.08
N LEU A 98 -5.88 17.92 8.23
CA LEU A 98 -5.28 17.89 6.90
C LEU A 98 -4.03 18.76 6.93
N VAL A 99 -2.91 18.20 6.52
CA VAL A 99 -1.65 18.94 6.33
C VAL A 99 -1.29 18.89 4.85
N THR A 100 -1.18 20.06 4.24
CA THR A 100 -0.69 20.18 2.86
C THR A 100 0.83 20.36 2.89
N LEU A 101 1.55 19.45 2.24
CA LEU A 101 2.99 19.57 2.10
C LEU A 101 3.33 20.55 0.98
N PRO A 102 4.48 21.26 1.06
CA PRO A 102 4.96 22.06 -0.04
C PRO A 102 5.05 21.23 -1.32
N ALA A 103 4.59 21.76 -2.45
CA ALA A 103 4.64 21.03 -3.70
C ALA A 103 6.10 20.76 -4.13
N ILE A 104 6.32 19.59 -4.75
CA ILE A 104 7.59 19.32 -5.44
C ILE A 104 7.67 20.25 -6.65
N LYS A 105 8.72 21.07 -6.69
CA LYS A 105 8.92 22.07 -7.75
C LYS A 105 9.68 21.47 -8.92
N SER A 106 9.57 22.09 -10.10
CA SER A 106 10.22 21.61 -11.33
C SER A 106 11.74 21.44 -11.22
N TYR A 107 12.43 22.32 -10.47
CA TYR A 107 13.86 22.21 -10.23
C TYR A 107 14.26 21.05 -9.30
N MET A 108 13.31 20.47 -8.57
CA MET A 108 13.51 19.29 -7.73
C MET A 108 13.34 17.99 -8.51
N MET A 109 12.95 18.08 -9.78
CA MET A 109 12.79 16.94 -10.65
C MET A 109 14.14 16.60 -11.29
N PRO A 110 14.43 15.31 -11.53
CA PRO A 110 15.63 14.93 -12.29
C PRO A 110 15.63 15.65 -13.65
N SER A 111 16.80 16.15 -14.06
CA SER A 111 16.96 16.93 -15.30
C SER A 111 16.30 16.22 -16.48
N ARG A 112 15.25 16.84 -17.05
CA ARG A 112 14.50 16.30 -18.20
C ARG A 112 15.42 16.23 -19.42
N LYS A 113 16.06 15.08 -19.65
CA LYS A 113 16.82 14.86 -20.89
C LYS A 113 15.89 14.74 -22.11
N CYS A 114 14.61 14.40 -21.94
CA CYS A 114 13.63 14.37 -23.02
C CYS A 114 12.28 15.01 -22.62
N LYS A 115 11.65 15.73 -23.57
CA LYS A 115 10.43 16.53 -23.36
C LYS A 115 9.16 15.71 -23.05
N ASN A 116 9.19 14.39 -23.22
CA ASN A 116 8.00 13.52 -23.14
C ASN A 116 8.00 12.51 -21.98
N LEU A 117 8.93 12.61 -21.02
CA LEU A 117 8.99 11.70 -19.88
C LEU A 117 8.09 12.18 -18.73
N ARG A 118 7.09 11.37 -18.38
CA ARG A 118 6.29 11.57 -17.17
C ARG A 118 7.09 11.06 -15.98
N SER A 119 7.28 11.91 -14.99
CA SER A 119 7.83 11.54 -13.69
C SER A 119 6.66 11.35 -12.73
N PHE A 120 6.69 10.28 -11.94
CA PHE A 120 5.67 10.02 -10.93
C PHE A 120 6.32 10.09 -9.55
N PRO A 121 6.07 11.16 -8.76
CA PRO A 121 6.52 11.18 -7.39
C PRO A 121 5.71 10.18 -6.56
N THR A 122 6.40 9.27 -5.89
CA THR A 122 5.82 8.30 -4.96
C THR A 122 6.19 8.70 -3.53
N TYR A 123 5.21 8.69 -2.64
CA TYR A 123 5.37 9.18 -1.28
C TYR A 123 5.23 8.05 -0.26
N TYR A 124 6.08 8.09 0.77
CA TYR A 124 6.03 7.18 1.91
C TYR A 124 6.09 7.99 3.19
N PHE A 125 5.32 7.58 4.19
CA PHE A 125 5.27 8.24 5.50
C PHE A 125 5.74 7.26 6.57
N GLY A 126 6.50 7.77 7.53
CA GLY A 126 6.97 6.97 8.65
C GLY A 126 7.23 7.81 9.89
N HIS A 127 7.36 7.10 11.00
CA HIS A 127 7.62 7.64 12.34
C HIS A 127 8.97 7.16 12.82
N ASP A 128 9.81 8.08 13.29
CA ASP A 128 11.01 7.80 14.07
C ASP A 128 10.61 7.67 15.55
N PRO A 129 10.57 6.44 16.10
CA PRO A 129 10.15 6.23 17.49
C PRO A 129 11.16 6.74 18.52
N VAL A 130 12.41 7.04 18.11
CA VAL A 130 13.46 7.49 19.03
C VAL A 130 13.39 8.99 19.25
N ASN A 131 13.26 9.75 18.15
CA ASN A 131 13.21 11.22 18.21
C ASN A 131 11.77 11.76 18.21
N ASP A 132 10.77 10.89 18.11
CA ASP A 132 9.35 11.22 17.95
C ASP A 132 9.08 12.18 16.78
N LEU A 133 9.73 11.91 15.65
CA LEU A 133 9.62 12.72 14.44
C LEU A 133 8.91 11.94 13.35
N TYR A 134 8.01 12.61 12.65
CA TYR A 134 7.40 12.06 11.45
C TYR A 134 8.12 12.58 10.21
N LYS A 135 8.43 11.68 9.28
CA LYS A 135 9.07 12.03 8.01
C LYS A 135 8.26 11.50 6.82
N VAL A 136 8.30 12.25 5.73
CA VAL A 136 7.77 11.86 4.43
C VAL A 136 8.94 11.73 3.46
N ILE A 137 9.07 10.58 2.83
CA ILE A 137 9.96 10.38 1.68
C ILE A 137 9.17 10.62 0.41
N CYS A 138 9.76 11.33 -0.53
CA CYS A 138 9.33 11.43 -1.91
C CYS A 138 10.42 10.79 -2.80
N SER A 139 10.07 9.72 -3.49
CA SER A 139 10.90 9.10 -4.52
C SER A 139 10.39 9.49 -5.89
N ILE A 140 11.24 10.10 -6.70
CA ILE A 140 10.91 10.58 -8.05
C ILE A 140 11.71 9.75 -9.04
N SER A 141 11.04 8.91 -9.82
CA SER A 141 11.67 8.10 -10.86
C SER A 141 11.28 8.56 -12.27
N GLN A 142 12.22 8.48 -13.21
CA GLN A 142 12.02 8.65 -14.65
C GLN A 142 12.56 7.42 -15.38
N THR A 143 11.78 6.91 -16.33
CA THR A 143 12.15 5.72 -17.13
C THR A 143 12.26 6.11 -18.59
N LEU A 144 13.48 6.18 -19.12
CA LEU A 144 13.73 6.40 -20.54
C LEU A 144 13.74 5.06 -21.28
N ILE A 145 12.78 4.88 -22.18
CA ILE A 145 12.70 3.70 -23.04
C ILE A 145 13.31 4.07 -24.40
N SER A 146 14.46 3.46 -24.71
CA SER A 146 15.16 3.60 -25.99
C SER A 146 15.49 2.21 -26.56
N ARG A 147 16.72 1.98 -27.05
CA ARG A 147 17.23 0.61 -27.27
C ARG A 147 17.42 -0.14 -25.95
N GLU A 148 17.72 0.60 -24.88
CA GLU A 148 17.82 0.10 -23.50
C GLU A 148 16.90 0.95 -22.60
N ILE A 149 16.54 0.37 -21.44
CA ILE A 149 15.78 1.08 -20.40
C ILE A 149 16.76 1.70 -19.41
N THR A 150 16.73 3.03 -19.31
CA THR A 150 17.47 3.78 -18.29
C THR A 150 16.53 4.33 -17.24
N ILE A 151 16.83 4.06 -15.97
CA ILE A 151 16.08 4.59 -14.82
C ILE A 151 16.93 5.68 -14.15
N ILE A 152 16.29 6.80 -13.81
CA ILE A 152 16.87 7.86 -12.99
C ILE A 152 15.95 8.06 -11.79
N SER A 153 16.51 8.09 -10.59
CA SER A 153 15.74 8.23 -9.34
C SER A 153 16.36 9.28 -8.43
N GLU A 154 15.52 10.15 -7.87
CA GLU A 154 15.90 11.15 -6.86
C GLU A 154 15.02 11.03 -5.63
N TYR A 155 15.59 11.30 -4.46
CA TYR A 155 14.92 11.14 -3.18
C TYR A 155 14.93 12.44 -2.38
N TRP A 156 13.77 12.75 -1.80
CA TRP A 156 13.58 13.94 -0.98
C TRP A 156 12.91 13.53 0.32
N VAL A 157 13.37 14.11 1.42
CA VAL A 157 12.80 13.88 2.75
C VAL A 157 12.23 15.18 3.28
N PHE A 158 11.03 15.10 3.85
CA PHE A 158 10.37 16.18 4.56
C PHE A 158 10.13 15.77 6.01
N VAL A 159 10.66 16.54 6.95
CA VAL A 159 10.37 16.36 8.37
C VAL A 159 9.11 17.15 8.72
N LEU A 160 8.11 16.48 9.27
CA LEU A 160 6.82 17.09 9.62
C LEU A 160 6.95 17.92 10.90
N LYS A 161 7.31 19.19 10.73
CA LYS A 161 7.43 20.18 11.80
C LYS A 161 7.04 21.58 11.29
N PRO A 162 6.72 22.55 12.17
CA PRO A 162 6.53 23.93 11.77
C PRO A 162 7.72 24.46 10.96
N GLY A 163 7.46 25.04 9.79
CA GLY A 163 8.50 25.52 8.88
C GLY A 163 9.33 24.42 8.19
N GLY A 164 8.86 23.17 8.19
CA GLY A 164 9.52 22.07 7.49
C GLY A 164 9.71 22.34 5.99
N SER A 165 10.78 21.80 5.44
CA SER A 165 11.14 21.93 4.02
C SER A 165 11.66 20.61 3.47
N TRP A 166 11.61 20.46 2.15
CA TRP A 166 12.16 19.30 1.46
C TRP A 166 13.68 19.37 1.43
N LYS A 167 14.33 18.29 1.83
CA LYS A 167 15.78 18.09 1.77
C LYS A 167 16.08 16.96 0.79
N LYS A 168 17.00 17.18 -0.16
CA LYS A 168 17.48 16.11 -1.05
C LYS A 168 18.35 15.14 -0.27
N VAL A 169 18.15 13.84 -0.51
CA VAL A 169 18.98 12.78 0.08
C VAL A 169 19.65 12.02 -1.05
N ALA A 170 20.96 11.82 -0.92
CA ALA A 170 21.72 11.00 -1.85
C ALA A 170 21.59 9.52 -1.43
N PRO A 171 21.30 8.61 -2.36
CA PRO A 171 21.43 7.19 -2.07
C PRO A 171 22.90 6.80 -1.85
N PRO A 172 23.17 5.62 -1.28
CA PRO A 172 24.51 5.02 -1.26
C PRO A 172 25.12 4.88 -2.66
N ASP A 173 26.40 4.53 -2.73
CA ASP A 173 27.11 4.30 -3.99
C ASP A 173 26.37 3.32 -4.92
N LEU A 174 26.45 3.58 -6.23
CA LEU A 174 25.70 2.87 -7.27
C LEU A 174 25.97 1.36 -7.33
N VAL A 175 27.07 0.89 -6.74
CA VAL A 175 27.42 -0.53 -6.64
C VAL A 175 26.39 -1.27 -5.77
N ASP A 176 25.95 -0.65 -4.69
CA ASP A 176 25.03 -1.25 -3.71
C ASP A 176 23.59 -0.75 -3.85
N PHE A 177 23.37 0.32 -4.64
CA PHE A 177 22.07 0.93 -4.79
C PHE A 177 21.80 1.43 -6.22
N CYS A 178 20.96 0.70 -6.95
CA CYS A 178 20.59 1.08 -8.31
C CYS A 178 19.42 2.10 -8.32
N PRO A 179 19.35 2.98 -9.35
CA PRO A 179 18.12 3.68 -9.68
C PRO A 179 16.97 2.69 -9.89
N HIS A 180 15.79 3.06 -9.40
CA HIS A 180 14.61 2.18 -9.40
C HIS A 180 13.29 2.96 -9.54
N VAL A 181 12.25 2.27 -9.98
CA VAL A 181 10.87 2.77 -10.04
C VAL A 181 10.08 2.13 -8.89
N PRO A 182 9.66 2.90 -7.88
CA PRO A 182 8.91 2.34 -6.76
C PRO A 182 7.55 1.77 -7.20
N ILE A 183 7.25 0.56 -6.71
CA ILE A 183 5.91 -0.02 -6.74
C ILE A 183 5.07 0.66 -5.65
N ARG A 184 3.78 0.81 -5.92
CA ARG A 184 2.84 1.47 -5.00
C ARG A 184 2.67 0.64 -3.73
N GLU A 185 2.44 1.35 -2.62
CA GLU A 185 2.33 0.82 -1.26
C GLU A 185 3.70 0.58 -0.62
N GLY A 186 3.86 1.12 0.59
CA GLY A 186 5.03 0.94 1.42
C GLY A 186 4.59 0.72 2.85
N LEU A 187 5.46 0.09 3.62
CA LEU A 187 5.25 -0.26 5.02
C LEU A 187 6.15 0.63 5.87
N SER A 188 5.64 1.12 6.98
CA SER A 188 6.48 1.72 8.02
C SER A 188 6.45 0.80 9.23
N ILE A 189 7.59 0.19 9.53
CA ILE A 189 7.74 -0.83 10.56
C ILE A 189 8.95 -0.43 11.41
N ASN A 190 8.72 -0.21 12.72
CA ASN A 190 9.77 0.02 13.71
C ASN A 190 10.82 1.07 13.32
N GLY A 191 10.40 2.23 12.80
CA GLY A 191 11.32 3.31 12.42
C GLY A 191 11.97 3.16 11.04
N VAL A 192 11.57 2.15 10.26
CA VAL A 192 12.07 1.92 8.90
C VAL A 192 10.90 1.91 7.92
N ILE A 193 11.07 2.60 6.79
CA ILE A 193 10.14 2.54 5.67
C ILE A 193 10.64 1.47 4.71
N TYR A 194 9.77 0.57 4.29
CA TYR A 194 10.03 -0.45 3.28
C TYR A 194 9.08 -0.28 2.09
N TYR A 195 9.56 -0.50 0.88
CA TYR A 195 8.72 -0.55 -0.31
C TYR A 195 9.32 -1.45 -1.38
N LEU A 196 8.47 -1.98 -2.27
CA LEU A 196 8.93 -2.71 -3.44
C LEU A 196 9.32 -1.75 -4.56
N ALA A 197 10.29 -2.11 -5.39
CA ALA A 197 10.69 -1.31 -6.53
C ALA A 197 11.22 -2.15 -7.69
N TRP A 198 11.04 -1.65 -8.90
CA TRP A 198 11.61 -2.20 -10.12
C TRP A 198 12.98 -1.57 -10.40
N ILE A 199 14.03 -2.39 -10.55
CA ILE A 199 15.35 -1.94 -11.03
C ILE A 199 15.55 -2.21 -12.53
N HIS A 200 14.74 -3.11 -13.10
CA HIS A 200 14.66 -3.45 -14.53
C HIS A 200 13.26 -4.05 -14.80
N ILE A 201 12.92 -4.33 -16.07
CA ILE A 201 11.60 -4.85 -16.52
C ILE A 201 11.10 -6.05 -15.70
N SER A 202 12.01 -6.90 -15.21
CA SER A 202 11.69 -8.16 -14.54
C SER A 202 12.26 -8.28 -13.12
N ASN A 203 12.99 -7.28 -12.64
CA ASN A 203 13.72 -7.36 -11.38
C ASN A 203 13.09 -6.46 -10.33
N ILE A 204 12.46 -7.09 -9.34
CA ILE A 204 11.91 -6.44 -8.16
C ILE A 204 12.91 -6.54 -7.01
N VAL A 205 13.04 -5.47 -6.25
CA VAL A 205 13.80 -5.40 -5.00
C VAL A 205 12.92 -4.85 -3.87
N VAL A 206 13.33 -5.10 -2.64
CA VAL A 206 12.84 -4.34 -1.48
C VAL A 206 13.83 -3.22 -1.22
N VAL A 207 13.33 -2.00 -1.13
CA VAL A 207 14.10 -0.86 -0.65
C VAL A 207 13.67 -0.57 0.78
N SER A 208 14.65 -0.39 1.66
CA SER A 208 14.44 0.11 3.01
C SER A 208 15.06 1.48 3.17
N PHE A 209 14.43 2.33 3.97
CA PHE A 209 14.92 3.63 4.38
C PHE A 209 14.81 3.75 5.89
N ASP A 210 15.96 3.87 6.56
CA ASP A 210 16.01 4.13 8.00
C ASP A 210 15.64 5.60 8.24
N ILE A 211 14.56 5.83 9.00
CA ILE A 211 14.03 7.17 9.19
C ILE A 211 14.99 8.04 10.01
N LYS A 212 15.73 7.43 10.95
CA LYS A 212 16.61 8.12 11.87
C LYS A 212 17.92 8.52 11.17
N SER A 213 18.61 7.57 10.54
CA SER A 213 19.87 7.82 9.84
C SER A 213 19.67 8.44 8.46
N GLU A 214 18.45 8.39 7.91
CA GLU A 214 18.13 8.80 6.53
C GLU A 214 18.89 8.00 5.46
N GLU A 215 19.20 6.73 5.76
CA GLU A 215 19.97 5.85 4.88
C GLU A 215 19.08 4.86 4.13
N PHE A 216 19.38 4.68 2.84
CA PHE A 216 18.74 3.66 2.02
C PHE A 216 19.53 2.35 2.03
N LYS A 217 18.82 1.23 1.95
CA LYS A 217 19.41 -0.09 1.60
C LYS A 217 18.55 -0.77 0.55
N MET A 218 19.21 -1.43 -0.40
CA MET A 218 18.55 -2.25 -1.41
C MET A 218 18.77 -3.74 -1.10
N ILE A 219 17.65 -4.47 -1.09
CA ILE A 219 17.59 -5.87 -0.69
C ILE A 219 16.96 -6.63 -1.85
N ARG A 220 17.75 -7.49 -2.50
CA ARG A 220 17.25 -8.31 -3.61
C ARG A 220 16.30 -9.38 -3.06
N LEU A 221 15.21 -9.63 -3.79
CA LEU A 221 14.37 -10.78 -3.50
C LEU A 221 15.18 -12.05 -3.81
N PRO A 222 15.06 -13.11 -3.00
CA PRO A 222 15.66 -14.40 -3.35
C PRO A 222 15.03 -14.88 -4.66
N HIS A 223 15.86 -15.09 -5.68
CA HIS A 223 15.39 -15.44 -7.02
C HIS A 223 14.60 -16.76 -6.98
N LYS A 224 13.51 -16.84 -7.74
CA LYS A 224 13.16 -18.11 -8.37
C LYS A 224 13.75 -18.09 -9.77
N ASP A 225 14.44 -19.16 -10.14
CA ASP A 225 14.93 -19.44 -11.50
C ASP A 225 13.75 -19.57 -12.48
N SER A 226 13.04 -18.48 -12.76
CA SER A 226 11.95 -18.48 -13.72
C SER A 226 12.31 -17.50 -14.82
N GLU A 227 12.77 -18.08 -15.92
CA GLU A 227 13.17 -17.43 -17.19
C GLU A 227 11.99 -16.82 -17.97
N ALA A 228 10.78 -16.80 -17.41
CA ALA A 228 9.62 -16.31 -18.11
C ALA A 228 9.53 -14.77 -18.00
N LEU A 229 10.01 -14.10 -19.06
CA LEU A 229 9.68 -12.72 -19.43
C LEU A 229 8.17 -12.59 -19.77
N GLU A 230 7.29 -12.86 -18.81
CA GLU A 230 5.87 -12.58 -18.98
C GLU A 230 5.57 -11.16 -18.48
N ILE A 231 5.60 -10.23 -19.43
CA ILE A 231 4.90 -8.96 -19.35
C ILE A 231 3.44 -9.32 -18.98
N TRP A 232 2.87 -8.76 -17.91
CA TRP A 232 1.51 -8.97 -17.35
C TRP A 232 1.36 -9.74 -16.04
N ILE A 233 2.43 -10.19 -15.38
CA ILE A 233 2.28 -10.77 -14.02
C ILE A 233 2.02 -9.63 -13.00
N PRO A 234 1.00 -9.73 -12.11
CA PRO A 234 0.79 -8.72 -11.08
C PRO A 234 2.00 -8.63 -10.14
N ASP A 235 2.30 -7.40 -9.69
CA ASP A 235 3.27 -7.15 -8.62
C ASP A 235 2.98 -8.07 -7.42
N PRO A 236 3.99 -8.69 -6.79
CA PRO A 236 3.75 -9.45 -5.58
C PRO A 236 3.20 -8.52 -4.48
N GLY A 237 2.44 -9.10 -3.56
CA GLY A 237 1.92 -8.34 -2.43
C GLY A 237 3.04 -7.96 -1.48
N PHE A 238 2.96 -6.77 -0.89
CA PHE A 238 3.88 -6.35 0.16
C PHE A 238 3.12 -6.06 1.44
N ILE A 239 3.36 -6.88 2.46
CA ILE A 239 2.57 -6.90 3.69
C ILE A 239 3.45 -6.90 4.92
N GLU A 240 2.91 -6.42 6.03
CA GLU A 240 3.48 -6.69 7.35
C GLU A 240 2.94 -8.04 7.84
N TYR A 241 3.84 -8.96 8.14
CA TYR A 241 3.50 -10.27 8.73
C TYR A 241 4.41 -10.53 9.93
N GLY A 242 3.80 -10.70 11.11
CA GLY A 242 4.55 -10.90 12.36
C GLY A 242 5.47 -9.73 12.73
N GLY A 243 5.11 -8.49 12.38
CA GLY A 243 5.94 -7.31 12.61
C GLY A 243 7.13 -7.18 11.66
N LYS A 244 7.16 -7.96 10.57
CA LYS A 244 8.25 -7.98 9.59
C LYS A 244 7.74 -7.67 8.19
N ALA A 245 8.55 -6.96 7.41
CA ALA A 245 8.30 -6.74 6.00
C ALA A 245 8.31 -8.08 5.27
N THR A 246 7.24 -8.38 4.54
CA THR A 246 7.04 -9.70 3.93
C THR A 246 6.52 -9.55 2.51
N VAL A 247 7.15 -10.25 1.57
CA VAL A 247 6.66 -10.40 0.20
C VAL A 247 5.71 -11.59 0.16
N PHE A 248 4.47 -11.32 -0.20
CA PHE A 248 3.44 -12.32 -0.46
C PHE A 248 3.40 -12.56 -1.97
N ASP A 249 4.16 -13.55 -2.44
CA ASP A 249 4.26 -13.89 -3.85
C ASP A 249 3.12 -14.85 -4.23
N TYR A 250 2.05 -14.28 -4.79
CA TYR A 250 0.85 -14.98 -5.22
C TYR A 250 0.78 -15.20 -6.74
N ARG A 251 1.90 -15.04 -7.44
CA ARG A 251 1.91 -15.10 -8.91
C ARG A 251 1.51 -16.48 -9.44
N CYS A 252 1.83 -17.55 -8.70
CA CYS A 252 1.42 -18.92 -9.01
C CYS A 252 0.05 -19.32 -8.41
N LEU A 253 -0.61 -18.43 -7.66
CA LEU A 253 -1.84 -18.77 -6.93
C LEU A 253 -2.96 -19.20 -7.88
N ARG A 254 -3.08 -18.53 -9.03
CA ARG A 254 -4.10 -18.83 -10.03
C ARG A 254 -3.84 -20.16 -10.74
N ASP A 255 -2.58 -20.44 -11.04
CA ASP A 255 -2.20 -21.52 -11.95
C ASP A 255 -2.13 -22.87 -11.23
N ASN A 256 -1.57 -22.90 -10.01
CA ASN A 256 -1.42 -24.13 -9.24
C ASN A 256 -1.74 -23.98 -7.74
N GLY A 257 -2.33 -22.85 -7.31
CA GLY A 257 -2.70 -22.62 -5.92
C GLY A 257 -1.54 -22.24 -5.01
N MET A 258 -0.33 -22.07 -5.54
CA MET A 258 0.87 -21.85 -4.73
C MET A 258 1.06 -20.37 -4.39
N VAL A 259 1.43 -20.11 -3.14
CA VAL A 259 1.87 -18.81 -2.65
C VAL A 259 3.19 -18.98 -1.92
N ASP A 260 4.18 -18.13 -2.18
CA ASP A 260 5.37 -18.06 -1.33
C ASP A 260 5.31 -16.83 -0.43
N LEU A 261 5.50 -17.06 0.86
CA LEU A 261 5.80 -15.99 1.81
C LEU A 261 7.30 -15.89 1.99
N TRP A 262 7.85 -14.73 1.65
CA TRP A 262 9.23 -14.36 1.93
C TRP A 262 9.25 -13.33 3.04
N VAL A 263 9.70 -13.73 4.23
CA VAL A 263 9.79 -12.85 5.39
C VAL A 263 11.22 -12.31 5.46
N LEU A 264 11.36 -10.98 5.52
CA LEU A 264 12.66 -10.35 5.72
C LEU A 264 13.04 -10.49 7.19
N GLU A 265 13.96 -11.41 7.48
CA GLU A 265 14.38 -11.72 8.85
C GLU A 265 15.38 -10.68 9.37
N ASP A 266 16.34 -10.31 8.52
CA ASP A 266 17.35 -9.29 8.80
C ASP A 266 17.59 -8.44 7.55
N ALA A 267 17.15 -7.17 7.62
CA ALA A 267 17.34 -6.22 6.53
C ALA A 267 18.81 -5.78 6.34
N GLY A 268 19.61 -5.78 7.41
CA GLY A 268 21.03 -5.43 7.38
C GLY A 268 21.86 -6.51 6.69
N ASN A 269 21.61 -7.77 7.03
CA ASN A 269 22.28 -8.92 6.43
C ASN A 269 21.61 -9.45 5.16
N LYS A 270 20.47 -8.85 4.75
CA LYS A 270 19.68 -9.22 3.56
C LYS A 270 19.17 -10.68 3.64
N GLU A 271 18.85 -11.14 4.85
CA GLU A 271 18.42 -12.52 5.12
C GLU A 271 16.91 -12.69 5.01
N TRP A 272 16.51 -13.78 4.34
CA TRP A 272 15.12 -14.11 4.09
C TRP A 272 14.79 -15.51 4.60
N SER A 273 13.60 -15.68 5.16
CA SER A 273 12.98 -17.00 5.32
C SER A 273 11.87 -17.17 4.29
N ARG A 274 11.70 -18.41 3.80
CA ARG A 274 10.69 -18.76 2.80
C ARG A 274 9.72 -19.79 3.37
N LYS A 275 8.42 -19.58 3.14
CA LYS A 275 7.37 -20.58 3.36
C LYS A 275 6.45 -20.68 2.15
N THR A 276 6.40 -21.85 1.53
CA THR A 276 5.43 -22.16 0.47
C THR A 276 4.11 -22.61 1.07
N LEU A 277 3.00 -22.04 0.60
CA LEU A 277 1.64 -22.40 0.95
C LEU A 277 0.90 -22.89 -0.29
N HIS A 278 -0.04 -23.81 -0.10
CA HIS A 278 -0.78 -24.43 -1.19
C HIS A 278 -2.27 -24.35 -0.92
N LEU A 279 -2.97 -23.52 -1.70
CA LEU A 279 -4.41 -23.45 -1.63
C LEU A 279 -5.01 -24.84 -1.93
N PRO A 280 -5.89 -25.37 -1.07
CA PRO A 280 -6.49 -26.68 -1.29
C PRO A 280 -7.18 -26.77 -2.68
N PRO A 281 -7.11 -27.91 -3.39
CA PRO A 281 -7.75 -28.07 -4.70
C PRO A 281 -9.24 -27.71 -4.70
N SER A 282 -9.94 -27.98 -3.59
CA SER A 282 -11.35 -27.61 -3.39
C SER A 282 -11.61 -26.11 -3.39
N GLN A 283 -10.59 -25.27 -3.16
CA GLN A 283 -10.67 -23.81 -3.10
C GLN A 283 -10.07 -23.12 -4.33
N LEU A 284 -9.41 -23.84 -5.24
CA LEU A 284 -8.82 -23.24 -6.46
C LEU A 284 -9.85 -22.47 -7.31
N HIS A 285 -11.11 -22.88 -7.27
CA HIS A 285 -12.20 -22.18 -7.97
C HIS A 285 -12.38 -20.71 -7.53
N LEU A 286 -11.91 -20.32 -6.33
CA LEU A 286 -12.01 -18.96 -5.80
C LEU A 286 -11.09 -17.97 -6.53
N VAL A 287 -9.99 -18.47 -7.10
CA VAL A 287 -8.94 -17.64 -7.72
C VAL A 287 -8.85 -17.84 -9.23
N LYS A 288 -9.59 -18.79 -9.79
CA LYS A 288 -9.66 -19.01 -11.25
C LYS A 288 -10.28 -17.80 -11.94
N ASN A 289 -9.66 -17.38 -13.04
CA ASN A 289 -10.15 -16.33 -13.95
C ASN A 289 -10.34 -14.93 -13.34
N ILE A 290 -9.79 -14.68 -12.15
CA ILE A 290 -9.82 -13.35 -11.52
C ILE A 290 -8.39 -12.94 -11.22
N THR A 291 -8.02 -11.73 -11.62
CA THR A 291 -6.75 -11.12 -11.20
C THR A 291 -7.01 -10.36 -9.91
N PHE A 292 -6.11 -10.49 -8.93
CA PHE A 292 -6.22 -9.80 -7.65
C PHE A 292 -5.02 -8.90 -7.41
N LYS A 293 -5.21 -7.91 -6.54
CA LYS A 293 -4.15 -7.16 -5.87
C LYS A 293 -4.21 -7.43 -4.38
N VAL A 294 -3.05 -7.63 -3.76
CA VAL A 294 -2.94 -7.65 -2.29
C VAL A 294 -3.05 -6.22 -1.77
N ASN A 295 -3.96 -5.98 -0.84
CA ASN A 295 -4.19 -4.66 -0.24
C ASN A 295 -3.58 -4.54 1.17
N GLY A 296 -3.10 -5.65 1.72
CA GLY A 296 -2.50 -5.70 3.05
C GLY A 296 -2.80 -7.00 3.78
N ALA A 297 -2.34 -7.07 5.03
CA ALA A 297 -2.61 -8.19 5.92
C ALA A 297 -3.10 -7.69 7.28
N THR A 298 -3.90 -8.51 7.94
CA THR A 298 -4.23 -8.35 9.35
C THR A 298 -3.09 -8.90 10.20
N GLN A 299 -2.91 -8.40 11.42
CA GLN A 299 -1.92 -8.93 12.37
C GLN A 299 -2.04 -10.44 12.65
N ASN A 300 -3.22 -11.04 12.44
CA ASN A 300 -3.41 -12.47 12.64
C ASN A 300 -2.87 -13.32 11.48
N GLY A 301 -2.32 -12.68 10.45
CA GLY A 301 -1.81 -13.36 9.25
C GLY A 301 -2.88 -13.62 8.21
N LYS A 302 -3.98 -12.85 8.21
CA LYS A 302 -4.95 -12.92 7.12
C LYS A 302 -4.66 -11.86 6.07
N VAL A 303 -4.36 -12.28 4.86
CA VAL A 303 -4.05 -11.42 3.71
C VAL A 303 -5.33 -11.09 2.96
N ILE A 304 -5.51 -9.82 2.61
CA ILE A 304 -6.69 -9.30 1.91
C ILE A 304 -6.34 -9.12 0.44
N LEU A 305 -7.04 -9.84 -0.43
CA LEU A 305 -6.90 -9.78 -1.88
C LEU A 305 -8.16 -9.14 -2.48
N ILE A 306 -7.99 -8.09 -3.27
CA ILE A 306 -9.06 -7.35 -3.91
C ILE A 306 -9.03 -7.66 -5.42
N PRO A 307 -10.15 -8.08 -6.03
CA PRO A 307 -10.23 -8.26 -7.48
C PRO A 307 -9.83 -6.98 -8.25
N LEU A 308 -9.05 -7.13 -9.31
CA LEU A 308 -8.74 -6.08 -10.27
C LEU A 308 -9.75 -6.12 -11.43
N GLY A 309 -10.25 -4.95 -11.84
CA GLY A 309 -11.22 -4.79 -12.94
C GLY A 309 -12.54 -4.16 -12.48
N ASN A 310 -13.57 -4.19 -13.34
CA ASN A 310 -14.89 -3.68 -13.01
C ASN A 310 -15.43 -4.44 -11.79
N LEU A 311 -15.70 -3.71 -10.71
CA LEU A 311 -16.28 -4.25 -9.50
C LEU A 311 -17.74 -4.64 -9.78
N LEU A 312 -17.93 -5.84 -10.33
CA LEU A 312 -19.25 -6.39 -10.61
C LEU A 312 -19.92 -6.79 -9.29
N SER A 313 -21.16 -6.35 -9.12
CA SER A 313 -22.00 -6.74 -7.99
C SER A 313 -22.29 -8.27 -8.05
N PRO A 314 -22.23 -9.01 -6.94
CA PRO A 314 -21.91 -8.54 -5.59
C PRO A 314 -20.40 -8.32 -5.36
N TYR A 315 -20.08 -7.16 -4.77
CA TYR A 315 -18.72 -6.79 -4.37
C TYR A 315 -18.14 -7.84 -3.42
N HIS A 316 -16.91 -8.25 -3.67
CA HIS A 316 -16.25 -9.20 -2.79
C HIS A 316 -14.74 -8.98 -2.74
N PHE A 317 -14.14 -9.46 -1.68
CA PHE A 317 -12.70 -9.63 -1.55
C PHE A 317 -12.40 -11.03 -1.03
N LEU A 318 -11.18 -11.51 -1.26
CA LEU A 318 -10.72 -12.77 -0.71
C LEU A 318 -9.86 -12.49 0.53
N CYS A 319 -10.04 -13.35 1.52
CA CYS A 319 -9.27 -13.35 2.74
C CYS A 319 -8.53 -14.68 2.83
N TYR A 320 -7.21 -14.63 2.69
CA TYR A 320 -6.32 -15.78 2.79
C TYR A 320 -5.76 -15.88 4.22
N ASP A 321 -6.07 -16.94 4.96
CA ASP A 321 -5.50 -17.20 6.27
C ASP A 321 -4.17 -17.96 6.13
N VAL A 322 -3.05 -17.27 6.30
CA VAL A 322 -1.69 -17.83 6.15
C VAL A 322 -1.41 -18.96 7.14
N LYS A 323 -2.04 -18.92 8.32
CA LYS A 323 -1.81 -19.92 9.38
C LYS A 323 -2.59 -21.20 9.09
N LYS A 324 -3.83 -21.05 8.62
CA LYS A 324 -4.72 -22.18 8.33
C LYS A 324 -4.61 -22.70 6.91
N ASN A 325 -3.96 -21.95 6.02
CA ASN A 325 -3.91 -22.25 4.59
C ASN A 325 -5.33 -22.41 4.01
N ASP A 326 -6.21 -21.46 4.37
CA ASP A 326 -7.64 -21.43 4.04
C ASP A 326 -7.99 -20.11 3.38
N MET A 327 -8.74 -20.15 2.28
CA MET A 327 -9.23 -18.94 1.62
C MET A 327 -10.74 -18.80 1.74
N ARG A 328 -11.19 -17.59 2.01
CA ARG A 328 -12.61 -17.24 2.09
C ARG A 328 -12.95 -16.09 1.17
N LYS A 329 -14.02 -16.24 0.40
CA LYS A 329 -14.68 -15.15 -0.29
C LYS A 329 -15.60 -14.42 0.67
N ILE A 330 -15.42 -13.11 0.80
CA ILE A 330 -16.24 -12.24 1.65
C ILE A 330 -16.99 -11.28 0.73
N GLU A 331 -18.31 -11.43 0.69
CA GLU A 331 -19.20 -10.54 -0.06
C GLU A 331 -19.56 -9.32 0.80
N ILE A 332 -19.40 -8.13 0.23
CA ILE A 332 -19.85 -6.89 0.81
C ILE A 332 -21.26 -6.61 0.27
N LYS A 333 -22.23 -6.53 1.17
CA LYS A 333 -23.64 -6.30 0.85
C LYS A 333 -24.08 -4.92 1.33
N GLY A 334 -25.13 -4.39 0.70
CA GLY A 334 -25.78 -3.15 1.13
C GLY A 334 -25.08 -1.87 0.70
N ILE A 335 -24.10 -1.95 -0.21
CA ILE A 335 -23.56 -0.76 -0.87
C ILE A 335 -24.34 -0.57 -2.19
N PRO A 336 -25.00 0.58 -2.40
CA PRO A 336 -25.75 0.82 -3.62
C PRO A 336 -24.87 0.79 -4.87
N ASP A 337 -25.34 0.19 -5.95
CA ASP A 337 -24.55 -0.01 -7.19
C ASP A 337 -23.99 1.32 -7.76
N HIS A 338 -24.68 2.45 -7.56
CA HIS A 338 -24.24 3.77 -8.02
C HIS A 338 -22.93 4.28 -7.39
N TRP A 339 -22.48 3.72 -6.26
CA TRP A 339 -21.19 4.08 -5.65
C TRP A 339 -19.99 3.49 -6.40
N PHE A 340 -20.21 2.55 -7.31
CA PHE A 340 -19.14 1.80 -7.99
C PHE A 340 -19.22 1.87 -9.52
N HIS A 341 -20.32 2.38 -10.06
CA HIS A 341 -20.41 2.73 -11.49
C HIS A 341 -19.69 4.03 -11.85
N ARG A 342 -19.05 4.72 -10.89
CA ARG A 342 -18.00 5.68 -11.23
C ARG A 342 -16.80 4.87 -11.68
N GLU A 343 -16.75 4.63 -12.99
CA GLU A 343 -15.58 4.14 -13.69
C GLU A 343 -14.34 4.76 -13.05
N SER A 344 -13.45 3.94 -12.49
CA SER A 344 -12.07 4.33 -12.21
C SER A 344 -11.29 4.44 -13.53
N VAL A 345 -11.89 5.13 -14.49
CA VAL A 345 -11.40 5.48 -15.80
C VAL A 345 -11.33 7.00 -15.79
N PHE A 346 -10.28 7.55 -15.18
CA PHE A 346 -9.91 8.92 -15.50
C PHE A 346 -9.17 8.90 -16.83
N TYR A 347 -9.93 8.73 -17.93
CA TYR A 347 -9.56 9.36 -19.18
C TYR A 347 -10.26 10.73 -19.24
N LEU A 348 -9.47 11.71 -19.64
CA LEU A 348 -9.84 13.10 -19.86
C LEU A 348 -10.98 13.21 -20.88
N GLU A 349 -11.90 14.14 -20.65
CA GLU A 349 -12.63 15.00 -21.61
C GLU A 349 -13.79 15.66 -20.82
N THR A 350 -14.04 16.97 -20.81
CA THR A 350 -13.71 18.10 -21.70
C THR A 350 -13.59 19.38 -20.87
#